data_AF-A0A522IT68-F1
#
_entry.id   AF-A0A522IT68-F1
#
_cell.length_a   1.000
_cell.length_b   1.000
_cell.length_c   1.000
_cell.angle_alpha   90.00
_cell.angle_beta   90.00
_cell.angle_gamma   90.00
#
_symmetry.space_group_name_H-M   'P 1'
#
loop_
_entity.id
_entity.type
_entity.pdbx_description
1 polymer ?
#
loop_
_entity_poly.entity_id
_entity_poly.type
_entity_poly.pdbx_seq_one_letter_code
_entity_poly.pdbx_strand_id
1 'polypeptide(L)'
;MSKRKVIVTVAPTGGMASKKQNPDLPVQPAEIADDVYRCYNAGASVVALHARRASDSEATCDPQVYQRMNELIRAKCDIVLNNSTGGGVNGDMLHQLNNG
;
A
#
# COMPACT_ATOMS: atom_id res chain seq x y z
N MET A 1 23.96 -7.80 -26.14
CA MET A 1 23.71 -6.69 -25.20
C MET A 1 22.55 -7.06 -24.29
N SER A 2 22.68 -6.89 -22.98
CA SER A 2 21.55 -7.06 -22.05
C SER A 2 20.50 -5.97 -22.35
N LYS A 3 19.25 -6.36 -22.63
CA LYS A 3 18.13 -5.40 -22.80
C LYS A 3 18.00 -4.54 -21.55
N ARG A 4 17.79 -3.22 -21.72
CA ARG A 4 17.51 -2.29 -20.62
C ARG A 4 16.28 -2.79 -19.85
N LYS A 5 16.45 -3.04 -18.56
CA LYS A 5 15.34 -3.44 -17.67
C LYS A 5 14.45 -2.23 -17.40
N VAL A 6 13.15 -2.46 -17.32
CA VAL A 6 12.14 -1.43 -17.01
C VAL A 6 11.58 -1.73 -15.63
N ILE A 7 11.52 -0.71 -14.77
CA ILE A 7 10.88 -0.81 -13.46
C ILE A 7 9.41 -0.45 -13.64
N VAL A 8 8.54 -1.33 -13.14
CA VAL A 8 7.09 -1.11 -13.13
C VAL A 8 6.65 -0.99 -11.67
N THR A 9 6.16 0.19 -11.33
CA THR A 9 5.61 0.50 -10.01
C THR A 9 4.10 0.41 -10.04
N VAL A 10 3.50 -0.27 -9.06
CA VAL A 10 2.05 -0.29 -8.86
C VAL A 10 1.65 0.50 -7.61
N ALA A 11 0.52 1.18 -7.66
CA ALA A 11 -0.05 1.93 -6.54
C ALA A 11 -1.50 1.46 -6.33
N PRO A 12 -1.72 0.37 -5.56
CA PRO A 12 -2.98 -0.39 -5.60
C PRO A 12 -4.16 0.34 -4.96
N THR A 13 -3.92 1.26 -4.02
CA THR A 13 -5.00 1.93 -3.26
C THR A 13 -4.93 3.46 -3.26
N GLY A 14 -3.76 4.04 -2.96
CA GLY A 14 -3.61 5.49 -2.74
C GLY A 14 -4.34 5.99 -1.49
N GLY A 15 -4.30 7.32 -1.25
CA GLY A 15 -5.00 7.99 -0.14
C GLY A 15 -6.17 8.89 -0.56
N MET A 16 -6.62 8.79 -1.81
CA MET A 16 -7.65 9.67 -2.40
C MET A 16 -8.89 8.93 -2.92
N ALA A 17 -8.70 7.76 -3.55
CA ALA A 17 -9.81 6.99 -4.12
C ALA A 17 -10.69 6.38 -3.03
N SER A 18 -11.95 6.07 -3.34
CA SER A 18 -12.91 5.42 -2.44
C SER A 18 -13.61 4.24 -3.10
N LYS A 19 -14.13 3.29 -2.29
CA LYS A 19 -14.93 2.17 -2.82
C LYS A 19 -16.22 2.59 -3.53
N LYS A 20 -16.73 3.80 -3.24
CA LYS A 20 -17.86 4.40 -3.98
C LYS A 20 -17.49 4.69 -5.44
N GLN A 21 -16.24 5.05 -5.72
CA GLN A 21 -15.75 5.31 -7.08
C GLN A 21 -15.34 4.03 -7.79
N ASN A 22 -14.77 3.07 -7.05
CA ASN A 22 -14.44 1.74 -7.57
C ASN A 22 -14.62 0.68 -6.47
N PRO A 23 -15.64 -0.20 -6.56
CA PRO A 23 -15.88 -1.26 -5.58
C PRO A 23 -14.68 -2.21 -5.39
N ASP A 24 -13.86 -2.38 -6.44
CA ASP A 24 -12.70 -3.27 -6.45
C ASP A 24 -11.44 -2.63 -5.83
N LEU A 25 -11.51 -1.38 -5.35
CA LEU A 25 -10.40 -0.72 -4.68
C LEU A 25 -10.00 -1.52 -3.42
N PRO A 26 -8.76 -2.07 -3.36
CA PRO A 26 -8.30 -2.76 -2.15
C PRO A 26 -8.05 -1.73 -1.05
N VAL A 27 -8.62 -1.93 0.13
CA VAL A 27 -8.48 -0.99 1.26
C VAL A 27 -7.95 -1.68 2.51
N GLN A 28 -8.26 -2.96 2.72
CA GLN A 28 -7.79 -3.69 3.88
C GLN A 28 -6.44 -4.36 3.62
N PRO A 29 -5.59 -4.55 4.65
CA PRO A 29 -4.24 -5.08 4.46
C PRO A 29 -4.16 -6.42 3.70
N ALA A 30 -5.12 -7.32 3.92
CA ALA A 30 -5.17 -8.59 3.19
C ALA A 30 -5.54 -8.40 1.71
N GLU A 31 -6.53 -7.55 1.41
CA GLU A 31 -6.91 -7.21 0.03
C GLU A 31 -5.72 -6.58 -0.72
N ILE A 32 -5.03 -5.64 -0.06
CA ILE A 32 -3.86 -4.95 -0.62
C ILE A 32 -2.73 -5.97 -0.87
N ALA A 33 -2.42 -6.83 0.09
CA ALA A 33 -1.35 -7.82 -0.06
C ALA A 33 -1.62 -8.83 -1.19
N ASP A 34 -2.88 -9.28 -1.34
CA ASP A 34 -3.27 -10.15 -2.43
C ASP A 34 -3.18 -9.44 -3.78
N ASP A 35 -3.59 -8.18 -3.86
CA ASP A 35 -3.47 -7.37 -5.08
C ASP A 35 -2.00 -7.13 -5.47
N VAL A 36 -1.15 -6.75 -4.52
CA VAL A 36 0.30 -6.62 -4.72
C VAL A 36 0.90 -7.91 -5.24
N TYR A 37 0.53 -9.06 -4.68
CA TYR A 37 1.04 -10.35 -5.11
C TYR A 37 0.63 -10.67 -6.56
N ARG A 38 -0.61 -10.36 -6.95
CA ARG A 38 -1.05 -10.47 -8.35
C ARG A 38 -0.23 -9.57 -9.28
N CYS A 39 -0.03 -8.31 -8.89
CA CYS A 39 0.78 -7.37 -9.66
C CYS A 39 2.25 -7.82 -9.79
N TYR A 40 2.84 -8.35 -8.72
CA TYR A 40 4.19 -8.91 -8.73
C TYR A 40 4.32 -10.05 -9.74
N ASN A 41 3.38 -11.01 -9.72
CA ASN A 41 3.35 -12.12 -10.68
C ASN A 41 3.11 -11.66 -12.13
N ALA A 42 2.50 -10.49 -12.33
CA ALA A 42 2.34 -9.85 -13.63
C ALA A 42 3.58 -9.05 -14.09
N GLY A 43 4.60 -8.89 -13.23
CA GLY A 43 5.87 -8.24 -13.56
C GLY A 43 6.16 -6.90 -12.85
N ALA A 44 5.32 -6.49 -11.88
CA ALA A 44 5.64 -5.34 -11.03
C ALA A 44 6.88 -5.60 -10.17
N SER A 45 7.75 -4.61 -10.05
CA SER A 45 9.00 -4.69 -9.28
C SER A 45 8.99 -3.80 -8.04
N VAL A 46 8.08 -2.82 -7.98
CA VAL A 46 7.93 -1.89 -6.86
C VAL A 46 6.44 -1.70 -6.58
N VAL A 47 6.08 -1.54 -5.31
CA VAL A 47 4.73 -1.13 -4.90
C VAL A 47 4.76 0.11 -4.01
N ALA A 48 3.92 1.10 -4.34
CA ALA A 48 3.70 2.30 -3.56
C ALA A 48 2.48 2.12 -2.66
N LEU A 49 2.73 1.90 -1.36
CA LEU A 49 1.72 1.53 -0.38
C LEU A 49 1.14 2.74 0.34
N HIS A 50 -0.17 2.70 0.53
CA HIS A 50 -0.91 3.59 1.43
C HIS A 50 -1.78 2.72 2.34
N ALA A 51 -1.91 3.12 3.60
CA ALA A 51 -2.76 2.43 4.56
C ALA A 51 -4.15 3.08 4.65
N ARG A 52 -5.14 2.28 5.01
CA ARG A 52 -6.53 2.71 5.22
C ARG A 52 -7.04 2.16 6.54
N ARG A 53 -7.91 2.89 7.23
CA ARG A 53 -8.55 2.40 8.47
C ARG A 53 -9.60 1.33 8.17
N ALA A 54 -9.74 0.38 9.08
CA ALA A 54 -10.76 -0.66 9.01
C ALA A 54 -12.19 -0.11 9.22
N SER A 55 -12.34 0.96 10.00
CA SER A 55 -13.64 1.52 10.39
C SER A 55 -14.38 2.20 9.24
N ASP A 56 -13.67 2.95 8.42
CA ASP A 56 -14.26 3.86 7.42
C ASP A 56 -13.52 3.85 6.07
N SER A 57 -12.42 3.09 5.93
CA SER A 57 -11.56 3.06 4.73
C SER A 57 -10.95 4.41 4.36
N GLU A 58 -10.90 5.37 5.28
CA GLU A 58 -10.15 6.61 5.08
C GLU A 58 -8.64 6.36 5.25
N ALA A 59 -7.81 7.25 4.71
CA ALA A 59 -6.37 7.07 4.78
C ALA A 59 -5.86 7.15 6.23
N THR A 60 -4.78 6.43 6.51
CA THR A 60 -4.10 6.48 7.80
C THR A 60 -2.59 6.44 7.64
N CYS A 61 -1.88 7.08 8.58
CA CYS A 61 -0.44 6.94 8.74
C CYS A 61 -0.05 6.04 9.92
N ASP A 62 -0.98 5.24 10.45
CA ASP A 62 -0.71 4.31 11.55
C ASP A 62 0.35 3.26 11.15
N PRO A 63 1.53 3.26 11.82
CA PRO A 63 2.60 2.33 11.50
C PRO A 63 2.21 0.85 11.68
N GLN A 64 1.24 0.53 12.54
CA GLN A 64 0.79 -0.85 12.75
C GLN A 64 0.04 -1.39 11.52
N VAL A 65 -0.73 -0.54 10.83
CA VAL A 65 -1.42 -0.92 9.60
C VAL A 65 -0.42 -1.16 8.47
N TYR A 66 0.59 -0.28 8.34
CA TYR A 66 1.68 -0.48 7.40
C TYR A 66 2.49 -1.75 7.71
N GLN A 67 2.83 -1.98 8.98
CA GLN A 67 3.53 -3.19 9.39
C GLN A 67 2.75 -4.43 8.97
N ARG A 68 1.44 -4.47 9.22
CA ARG A 68 0.58 -5.60 8.84
C ARG A 68 0.56 -5.84 7.33
N MET A 69 0.45 -4.78 6.52
CA MET A 69 0.54 -4.90 5.06
C MET A 69 1.89 -5.47 4.62
N ASN A 70 2.99 -4.93 5.16
CA ASN A 70 4.34 -5.33 4.80
C ASN A 70 4.61 -6.80 5.13
N GLU A 71 4.21 -7.27 6.30
CA GLU A 71 4.32 -8.68 6.71
C GLU A 71 3.57 -9.60 5.74
N LEU A 72 2.33 -9.26 5.39
CA LEU A 72 1.50 -10.05 4.49
C LEU A 72 2.08 -10.11 3.07
N ILE A 73 2.62 -9.01 2.57
CA ILE A 73 3.26 -8.96 1.24
C ILE A 73 4.57 -9.76 1.27
N ARG A 74 5.41 -9.57 2.29
CA ARG A 74 6.70 -10.27 2.45
C ARG A 74 6.56 -11.77 2.58
N ALA A 75 5.45 -12.24 3.15
CA ALA A 75 5.13 -13.67 3.18
C ALA A 75 4.84 -14.27 1.79
N LYS A 76 4.57 -13.44 0.77
CA LYS A 76 4.15 -13.87 -0.58
C LYS A 76 5.19 -13.58 -1.65
N CYS A 77 5.89 -12.44 -1.59
CA CYS A 77 6.89 -12.06 -2.59
C CYS A 77 7.94 -11.04 -2.10
N ASP A 78 8.99 -10.90 -2.91
CA ASP A 78 10.12 -10.00 -2.66
C ASP A 78 10.04 -8.69 -3.47
N ILE A 79 8.83 -8.17 -3.69
CA ILE A 79 8.63 -6.87 -4.36
C ILE A 79 9.23 -5.73 -3.51
N VAL A 80 9.78 -4.68 -4.12
CA VAL A 80 10.25 -3.51 -3.36
C VAL A 80 9.05 -2.79 -2.75
N LEU A 81 9.04 -2.63 -1.42
CA LEU A 81 8.00 -1.91 -0.69
C LEU A 81 8.39 -0.44 -0.56
N ASN A 82 7.56 0.45 -1.09
CA ASN A 82 7.68 1.89 -0.94
C ASN A 82 6.48 2.40 -0.12
N ASN A 83 6.66 2.53 1.20
CA ASN A 83 5.62 3.04 2.09
C ASN A 83 5.50 4.56 1.95
N SER A 84 4.29 5.02 1.68
CA SER A 84 4.01 6.46 1.52
C SER A 84 4.24 7.21 2.83
N THR A 85 4.89 8.37 2.72
CA THR A 85 4.99 9.38 3.77
C THR A 85 4.08 10.59 3.51
N GLY A 86 3.35 10.58 2.38
CA GLY A 86 2.38 11.62 2.02
C GLY A 86 0.97 11.37 2.56
N GLY A 87 0.64 10.11 2.89
CA GLY A 87 -0.67 9.69 3.41
C GLY A 87 -1.84 10.02 2.48
N GLY A 88 -2.94 10.56 3.03
CA GLY A 88 -4.15 10.87 2.27
C GLY A 88 -4.58 12.33 2.34
N VAL A 89 -5.54 12.69 1.48
CA VAL A 89 -6.16 14.03 1.49
C VAL A 89 -7.15 14.15 2.66
N ASN A 90 -7.78 13.03 3.02
CA ASN A 90 -8.65 12.87 4.18
C ASN A 90 -8.09 11.74 5.06
N GLY A 91 -8.51 11.70 6.33
CA GLY A 91 -8.12 10.65 7.27
C GLY A 91 -7.18 11.16 8.36
N ASP A 92 -6.33 10.28 8.91
CA ASP A 92 -5.35 10.64 9.93
C ASP A 92 -3.92 10.62 9.37
N MET A 93 -3.13 11.58 9.84
CA MET A 93 -1.74 11.81 9.43
C MET A 93 -0.86 11.80 10.68
N LEU A 94 -0.74 10.63 11.33
CA LEU A 94 -0.29 10.52 12.72
C LEU A 94 1.20 10.85 12.93
N HIS A 95 1.41 11.80 13.83
CA HIS A 95 2.67 12.23 14.46
C HIS A 95 2.27 12.60 15.92
N GLN A 96 2.99 12.27 17.00
CA GLN A 96 4.29 12.80 17.34
C GLN A 96 4.77 12.20 18.66
N LEU A 97 6.09 12.10 18.85
CA LEU A 97 6.68 11.78 20.15
C LEU A 97 7.73 12.81 20.55
N ASN A 98 7.96 12.93 21.86
CA ASN A 98 9.31 13.01 22.40
C ASN A 98 9.67 11.89 23.41
N ASN A 99 8.78 10.93 23.68
CA ASN A 99 9.15 9.69 24.40
C ASN A 99 8.07 8.59 24.38
N GLY A 100 6.84 8.86 23.96
CA GLY A 100 5.75 7.88 23.96
C GLY A 100 4.44 8.56 24.30
#